data_AF-A0A2V6NNK0-F1
#
_entry.id   AF-A0A2V6NNK0-F1
#
_cell.length_a   1.000
_cell.length_b   1.000
_cell.length_c   1.000
_cell.angle_alpha   90.00
_cell.angle_beta   90.00
_cell.angle_gamma   90.00
#
_symmetry.space_group_name_H-M   'P 1'
#
loop_
_entity.id
_entity.type
_entity.pdbx_description
1 polymer ?
#
loop_
_entity_poly.entity_id
_entity_poly.type
_entity_poly.pdbx_seq_one_letter_code
_entity_poly.pdbx_strand_id
1 'polypeptide(L)'
;MALQSPNLPEEQRRQRGQKIREAAQAHIREILTPEQQARYAELSGQQGGDGIVGRAWVIGRSGQPTPVVLRLGITDGSATEVLAGEVKEGMEVLIGLRNGSAPPASGGGPRLRL
;
A
#
# COMPACT_ATOMS: atom_id res chain seq x y z
N MET A 1 10.26 4.73 -17.40
CA MET A 1 10.86 4.01 -16.25
C MET A 1 10.02 2.76 -16.01
N ALA A 2 10.35 1.65 -16.69
CA ALA A 2 9.57 0.41 -16.62
C ALA A 2 10.06 -0.40 -15.42
N LEU A 3 9.39 -0.25 -14.27
CA LEU A 3 9.61 -1.10 -13.09
C LEU A 3 8.80 -2.41 -13.14
N GLN A 4 8.22 -2.77 -14.28
CA GLN A 4 7.50 -4.04 -14.45
C GLN A 4 8.50 -5.20 -14.40
N SER A 5 8.62 -5.85 -13.23
CA SER A 5 9.37 -7.10 -13.07
C SER A 5 8.38 -8.23 -12.78
N PRO A 6 7.83 -8.93 -13.78
CA PRO A 6 7.05 -10.12 -13.50
C PRO A 6 7.95 -11.21 -12.89
N ASN A 7 7.52 -11.76 -11.74
CA ASN A 7 8.01 -13.00 -11.11
C ASN A 7 9.36 -13.03 -10.37
N LEU A 8 9.79 -11.98 -9.67
CA LEU A 8 10.87 -12.14 -8.68
C LEU A 8 10.36 -12.83 -7.39
N PRO A 9 11.12 -13.78 -6.81
CA PRO A 9 10.84 -14.33 -5.48
C PRO A 9 10.69 -13.22 -4.43
N GLU A 10 9.84 -13.41 -3.43
CA GLU A 10 9.50 -12.38 -2.44
C GLU A 10 10.72 -11.81 -1.72
N GLU A 11 11.64 -12.68 -1.30
CA GLU A 11 12.86 -12.26 -0.61
C GLU A 11 13.71 -11.33 -1.50
N GLN A 12 13.87 -11.67 -2.78
CA GLN A 12 14.61 -10.85 -3.73
C GLN A 12 13.91 -9.49 -3.97
N ARG A 13 12.58 -9.46 -3.96
CA ARG A 13 11.81 -8.21 -4.03
C ARG A 13 12.06 -7.33 -2.80
N ARG A 14 12.00 -7.91 -1.59
CA ARG A 14 12.29 -7.20 -0.33
C ARG A 14 13.72 -6.63 -0.34
N GLN A 15 14.71 -7.47 -0.67
CA GLN A 15 16.11 -7.03 -0.78
C GLN A 15 16.31 -5.92 -1.82
N ARG A 16 15.64 -6.01 -2.97
CA ARG A 16 15.72 -4.97 -4.01
C ARG A 16 15.10 -3.65 -3.54
N GLY A 17 13.95 -3.71 -2.87
CA GLY A 17 13.32 -2.53 -2.25
C GLY A 17 14.23 -1.87 -1.21
N GLN A 18 14.87 -2.67 -0.35
CA GLN A 18 15.85 -2.18 0.64
C GLN A 18 17.02 -1.46 -0.04
N LYS A 19 17.62 -2.06 -1.08
CA LYS A 19 18.72 -1.43 -1.83
C LYS A 19 18.32 -0.11 -2.46
N ILE A 20 17.10 0.00 -3.01
CA ILE A 20 16.60 1.26 -3.58
C ILE A 20 16.49 2.34 -2.48
N ARG A 21 16.01 1.99 -1.29
CA ARG A 21 15.90 2.92 -0.15
C ARG A 21 17.26 3.37 0.34
N GLU A 22 18.18 2.44 0.54
CA GLU A 22 19.54 2.72 0.98
C GLU A 22 20.27 3.63 0.00
N ALA A 23 20.16 3.34 -1.30
CA ALA A 23 20.74 4.17 -2.35
C ALA A 23 20.12 5.59 -2.36
N ALA A 24 18.80 5.71 -2.21
CA ALA A 24 18.14 7.00 -2.12
C ALA A 24 18.58 7.78 -0.88
N GLN A 25 18.67 7.14 0.29
CA GLN A 25 19.12 7.77 1.53
C GLN A 25 20.58 8.21 1.45
N ALA A 26 21.45 7.39 0.86
CA ALA A 26 22.85 7.74 0.65
C ALA A 26 22.98 8.99 -0.24
N HIS A 27 22.24 9.03 -1.35
CA HIS A 27 22.26 10.16 -2.27
C HIS A 27 21.69 11.44 -1.64
N ILE A 28 20.62 11.33 -0.85
CA ILE A 28 20.09 12.48 -0.09
C ILE A 28 21.18 13.02 0.84
N ARG A 29 21.82 12.16 1.64
CA ARG A 29 22.87 12.59 2.60
C ARG A 29 24.06 13.26 1.93
N GLU A 30 24.41 12.85 0.71
CA GLU A 30 25.50 13.46 -0.07
C GLU A 30 25.22 14.91 -0.46
N ILE A 31 23.96 15.25 -0.73
CA ILE A 31 23.56 16.59 -1.19
C ILE A 31 23.29 17.55 -0.01
N LEU A 32 22.97 17.00 1.17
CA LEU A 32 22.60 17.81 2.35
C LEU A 32 23.82 18.37 3.08
N THR A 33 23.70 19.60 3.60
CA THR A 33 24.66 20.13 4.59
C THR A 33 24.52 19.41 5.93
N PRO A 34 25.51 19.49 6.85
CA PRO A 34 25.41 18.85 8.16
C PRO A 34 24.16 19.25 8.97
N GLU A 35 23.80 20.55 8.93
CA GLU A 35 22.60 21.05 9.60
C GLU A 35 21.32 20.52 8.96
N GLN A 36 21.30 20.37 7.63
CA GLN A 36 20.18 19.78 6.91
C GLN A 36 20.06 18.27 7.17
N GLN A 37 21.19 17.57 7.31
CA GLN A 37 21.22 16.14 7.63
C GLN A 37 20.64 15.88 9.03
N ALA A 38 20.97 16.72 10.01
CA ALA A 38 20.38 16.64 11.35
C ALA A 38 18.86 16.81 11.31
N ARG A 39 18.35 17.84 10.60
CA ARG A 39 16.90 18.04 10.42
C ARG A 39 16.23 16.88 9.68
N TYR A 40 16.89 16.33 8.66
CA TYR A 40 16.38 15.18 7.92
C TYR A 40 16.30 13.92 8.79
N ALA A 41 17.28 13.69 9.67
CA ALA A 41 17.26 12.58 10.62
C ALA A 41 16.11 12.70 11.64
N GLU A 42 15.85 13.90 12.17
CA GLU A 42 14.72 14.15 13.06
C GLU A 42 13.38 13.91 12.37
N LEU A 43 13.21 14.42 11.14
CA LEU A 43 11.98 14.28 10.35
C LEU A 43 11.70 12.82 9.97
N SER A 44 12.74 12.10 9.53
CA SER A 44 12.62 10.67 9.17
C SER A 44 12.37 9.77 10.39
N GLY A 45 12.84 10.17 11.58
CA GLY A 45 12.55 9.48 12.84
C GLY A 45 11.14 9.72 13.38
N GLN A 46 10.59 10.93 13.21
CA GLN A 46 9.22 11.27 13.67
C GLN A 46 8.12 10.79 12.71
N GLN A 47 8.34 10.81 11.40
CA GLN A 47 7.40 10.29 10.42
C GLN A 47 7.73 8.82 10.15
N GLY A 48 7.35 7.91 11.04
CA GLY A 48 7.65 6.47 10.92
C GLY A 48 7.54 5.93 9.49
N GLY A 49 8.69 5.87 8.78
CA GLY A 49 8.87 5.44 7.39
C GLY A 49 8.27 6.37 6.34
N ASP A 50 9.09 6.86 5.40
CA ASP A 50 8.79 7.67 4.18
C ASP A 50 7.73 7.07 3.21
N GLY A 51 6.83 6.23 3.69
CA GLY A 51 5.74 5.66 2.93
C GLY A 51 4.52 6.58 2.83
N ILE A 52 3.75 6.36 1.76
CA ILE A 52 2.46 7.02 1.54
C ILE A 52 1.37 6.35 2.38
N VAL A 53 0.41 7.14 2.86
CA VAL A 53 -0.75 6.60 3.58
C VAL A 53 -1.69 5.93 2.57
N GLY A 54 -2.12 4.70 2.88
CA GLY A 54 -3.07 3.93 2.09
C GLY A 54 -3.97 3.07 2.96
N ARG A 55 -4.76 2.18 2.34
CA ARG A 55 -5.59 1.21 3.05
C ARG A 55 -5.71 -0.09 2.30
N ALA A 56 -5.79 -1.19 3.05
CA ALA A 56 -6.31 -2.47 2.58
C ALA A 56 -7.70 -2.73 3.20
N TRP A 57 -8.40 -3.73 2.70
CA TRP A 57 -9.69 -4.14 3.26
C TRP A 57 -9.60 -5.60 3.69
N VAL A 58 -10.18 -5.91 4.85
CA VAL A 58 -10.26 -7.26 5.42
C VAL A 58 -11.71 -7.59 5.70
N ILE A 59 -12.07 -8.87 5.73
CA ILE A 59 -13.43 -9.27 6.13
C ILE A 59 -13.54 -9.15 7.65
N GLY A 60 -14.41 -8.25 8.12
CA GLY A 60 -14.70 -8.07 9.54
C GLY A 60 -15.55 -9.19 10.10
N ARG A 61 -15.71 -9.21 11.43
CA ARG A 61 -16.51 -10.23 12.16
C ARG A 61 -17.96 -10.34 11.68
N SER A 62 -18.52 -9.26 11.14
CA SER A 62 -19.88 -9.21 10.59
C SER A 62 -19.97 -9.71 9.13
N GLY A 63 -18.87 -10.17 8.54
CA GLY A 63 -18.77 -10.52 7.12
C GLY A 63 -18.62 -9.31 6.19
N GLN A 64 -18.59 -8.09 6.72
CA GLN A 64 -18.46 -6.86 5.92
C GLN A 64 -17.00 -6.41 5.77
N PRO A 65 -16.60 -5.86 4.61
CA PRO A 65 -15.27 -5.27 4.44
C PRO A 65 -14.99 -4.16 5.44
N THR A 66 -13.89 -4.28 6.17
CA THR A 66 -13.40 -3.29 7.16
C THR A 66 -12.05 -2.75 6.68
N PRO A 67 -11.84 -1.42 6.67
CA PRO A 67 -10.58 -0.85 6.21
C PRO A 67 -9.50 -1.00 7.27
N VAL A 68 -8.28 -1.29 6.83
CA VAL A 68 -7.06 -1.26 7.64
C VAL A 68 -6.14 -0.21 7.04
N VAL A 69 -5.80 0.81 7.84
CA VAL A 69 -4.88 1.89 7.42
C VAL A 69 -3.45 1.37 7.38
N LEU A 70 -2.74 1.68 6.31
CA LEU A 70 -1.38 1.24 6.05
C LEU A 70 -0.46 2.42 5.73
N ARG A 71 0.84 2.26 6.03
CA ARG A 71 1.91 3.02 5.37
C ARG A 71 2.52 2.14 4.29
N LEU A 72 2.52 2.62 3.06
CA LEU A 72 2.94 1.88 1.88
C LEU A 72 4.29 2.38 1.40
N GLY A 73 5.17 1.46 1.03
CA GLY A 73 6.50 1.74 0.49
C GLY A 73 6.55 1.69 -1.02
N ILE A 74 7.68 1.19 -1.53
CA ILE A 74 7.95 1.11 -2.96
C ILE A 74 7.01 0.10 -3.62
N THR A 75 6.64 0.38 -4.86
CA THR A 75 5.88 -0.52 -5.73
C THR A 75 6.66 -0.84 -6.99
N ASP A 76 6.52 -2.07 -7.49
CA ASP A 76 7.02 -2.53 -8.79
C ASP A 76 5.89 -2.67 -9.83
N GLY A 77 4.69 -2.17 -9.51
CA GLY A 77 3.49 -2.28 -10.33
C GLY A 77 2.74 -3.61 -10.20
N SER A 78 3.34 -4.64 -9.61
CA SER A 78 2.67 -5.90 -9.28
C SER A 78 2.44 -6.06 -7.77
N ALA A 79 3.35 -5.54 -6.95
CA ALA A 79 3.29 -5.60 -5.51
C ALA A 79 3.69 -4.23 -4.92
N THR A 80 3.22 -3.98 -3.71
CA THR A 80 3.54 -2.77 -2.93
C THR A 80 3.97 -3.20 -1.54
N GLU A 81 5.08 -2.65 -1.07
CA GLU A 81 5.59 -2.90 0.28
C GLU A 81 4.68 -2.28 1.35
N VAL A 82 4.48 -2.97 2.47
CA VAL A 82 3.77 -2.45 3.65
C VAL A 82 4.77 -2.17 4.75
N LEU A 83 4.85 -0.93 5.22
CA LEU A 83 5.83 -0.46 6.20
C LEU A 83 5.30 -0.43 7.62
N ALA A 84 4.00 -0.13 7.75
CA ALA A 84 3.31 -0.08 9.02
C ALA A 84 1.80 -0.27 8.81
N GLY A 85 1.11 -0.65 9.88
CA GLY A 85 -0.33 -0.90 9.89
C GLY A 85 -0.64 -2.25 10.55
N GLU A 86 -1.92 -2.50 10.80
CA GLU A 86 -2.38 -3.70 11.49
C GLU A 86 -2.63 -4.89 10.54
N VAL A 87 -1.79 -5.04 9.51
CA VAL A 87 -1.77 -6.23 8.65
C VAL A 87 -0.60 -7.11 9.05
N LYS A 88 -0.86 -8.40 9.21
CA LYS A 88 0.13 -9.41 9.61
C LYS A 88 0.34 -10.42 8.48
N GLU A 89 1.50 -11.08 8.48
CA GLU A 89 1.74 -12.20 7.56
C GLU A 89 0.66 -13.29 7.76
N GLY A 90 0.16 -13.84 6.66
CA GLY A 90 -0.96 -14.80 6.64
C GLY A 90 -2.35 -14.18 6.79
N MET A 91 -2.48 -12.87 7.02
CA MET A 91 -3.78 -12.20 7.04
C MET A 91 -4.34 -12.05 5.63
N GLU A 92 -5.58 -12.48 5.42
CA GLU A 92 -6.26 -12.30 4.14
C GLU A 92 -6.73 -10.85 3.95
N VAL A 93 -6.48 -10.32 2.76
CA VAL A 93 -6.90 -8.99 2.33
C VAL A 93 -7.66 -9.08 1.01
N LEU A 94 -8.62 -8.19 0.80
CA LEU A 94 -9.35 -8.08 -0.44
C LEU A 94 -8.50 -7.32 -1.47
N ILE A 95 -8.14 -8.00 -2.56
CA ILE A 95 -7.30 -7.46 -3.64
C ILE A 95 -8.08 -7.00 -4.88
N GLY A 96 -9.41 -7.16 -4.89
CA GLY A 96 -10.26 -6.73 -6.00
C GLY A 96 -11.73 -7.11 -5.81
N LEU A 97 -12.59 -6.50 -6.61
CA LEU A 97 -13.99 -6.86 -6.73
C LEU A 97 -14.14 -7.77 -7.95
N ARG A 98 -14.73 -8.94 -7.76
CA ARG A 98 -15.18 -9.75 -8.90
C ARG A 98 -16.53 -9.19 -9.32
N ASN A 99 -16.61 -8.54 -10.48
CA ASN A 99 -17.88 -8.08 -11.03
C ASN A 99 -18.76 -9.30 -11.33
N GLY A 100 -19.53 -9.75 -10.35
CA GLY A 100 -20.74 -10.53 -10.58
C GLY A 100 -21.84 -9.55 -10.96
N SER A 101 -22.50 -9.77 -12.09
CA SER A 101 -23.78 -9.11 -12.36
C SER A 101 -24.67 -9.28 -11.14
N ALA A 102 -25.08 -8.15 -10.53
CA ALA A 102 -26.10 -8.19 -9.50
C ALA A 102 -27.31 -8.96 -10.06
N PRO A 103 -27.92 -9.91 -9.30
CA PRO A 103 -29.19 -10.47 -9.72
C PRO A 103 -30.16 -9.30 -9.92
N PRO A 104 -30.96 -9.28 -11.01
CA PRO A 104 -31.89 -8.21 -11.24
C PRO A 104 -32.76 -8.04 -10.00
N ALA A 105 -32.82 -6.81 -9.48
CA ALA A 105 -33.70 -6.45 -8.38
C ALA A 105 -35.11 -6.92 -8.75
N SER A 106 -35.56 -7.98 -8.09
CA SER A 106 -36.89 -8.52 -8.30
C SER A 106 -37.89 -7.57 -7.67
N GLY A 107 -38.71 -6.93 -8.50
CA GLY A 107 -40.00 -6.38 -8.08
C GLY A 107 -40.00 -4.93 -7.62
N GLY A 108 -40.00 -4.00 -8.56
CA GLY A 108 -40.54 -2.65 -8.38
C GLY A 108 -41.43 -2.33 -9.57
N GLY A 109 -42.72 -2.63 -9.47
CA GLY A 109 -43.69 -2.38 -10.55
C GLY A 109 -43.74 -0.92 -11.00
N PRO A 110 -44.22 -0.64 -12.23
CA PRO A 110 -44.14 0.69 -12.82
C PRO A 110 -44.97 1.70 -12.03
N ARG A 111 -44.33 2.79 -11.58
CA ARG A 111 -45.07 3.96 -11.07
C ARG A 111 -45.46 4.84 -12.24
N LEU A 112 -46.73 4.76 -12.62
CA LEU A 112 -47.38 5.76 -13.46
C LEU A 112 -47.37 7.09 -12.69
N ARG A 113 -46.78 8.12 -13.30
CA ARG A 113 -46.98 9.50 -12.87
C ARG A 113 -48.21 10.02 -13.61
N LEU A 114 -49.24 10.41 -12.85
CA LEU A 114 -50.35 11.22 -13.32
C LEU A 114 -50.03 12.70 -13.05
#